data_AF-A0A9Q0IWR4-F1
#
_entry.id   AF-A0A9Q0IWR4-F1
#
_cell.length_a   1.000
_cell.length_b   1.000
_cell.length_c   1.000
_cell.angle_alpha   90.00
_cell.angle_beta   90.00
_cell.angle_gamma   90.00
#
_symmetry.space_group_name_H-M   'P 1'
#
loop_
_entity.id
_entity.type
_entity.pdbx_description
1 polymer ?
#
loop_
_entity_poly.entity_id
_entity_poly.type
_entity_poly.pdbx_seq_one_letter_code
_entity_poly.pdbx_strand_id
1 'polypeptide(L)'
;MRVCPYTQEEVRVCPYTQEMRVCPYTQEEMRVCPYTQEEVRVCPYTQEEVRVWPYTQEEMRVYPYTQEEMRVCPYTKEMRVCPYTQEVRVCPYTQEVRVWPYTQEEMRVCPYTQEEMRVCPYTQEEVRVWPYTQEEVRVCPYTQEVRVCPYTQEVRVCPYTQEEMRVCPYTQEEVRVCLYTQEEVRVCPYAQEEMRVCPYIQEEVKVCPYTQEVRVCPTPRR
;
A
#
# COMPACT_ATOMS: atom_id res chain seq x y z
N MET A 1 8.74 23.20 12.31
CA MET A 1 7.97 24.22 11.56
C MET A 1 6.52 23.80 11.42
N ARG A 2 5.57 24.74 11.46
CA ARG A 2 4.14 24.47 11.23
C ARG A 2 3.64 25.31 10.06
N VAL A 3 2.91 24.69 9.13
CA VAL A 3 2.36 25.33 7.92
C VAL A 3 0.89 24.97 7.78
N CYS A 4 -0.01 25.93 8.03
CA CYS A 4 -1.46 25.71 7.97
C CYS A 4 -2.21 26.84 7.21
N PRO A 5 -1.83 27.17 5.95
CA PRO A 5 -2.55 28.16 5.17
C PRO A 5 -3.96 27.70 4.76
N TYR A 6 -4.82 28.68 4.47
CA TYR A 6 -6.12 28.49 3.84
C TYR A 6 -6.09 29.26 2.52
N THR A 7 -6.16 28.55 1.39
CA THR A 7 -6.07 29.17 0.05
C THR A 7 -7.06 28.52 -0.92
N GLN A 8 -7.44 29.25 -1.97
CA GLN A 8 -8.14 28.64 -3.11
C GLN A 8 -7.13 28.07 -4.13
N GLU A 9 -5.94 28.64 -4.18
CA GLU A 9 -4.87 28.22 -5.10
C GLU A 9 -3.93 27.17 -4.48
N GLU A 10 -2.91 26.80 -5.25
CA GLU A 10 -1.85 25.87 -4.87
C GLU A 10 -1.08 26.24 -3.57
N VAL A 11 -0.70 25.21 -2.80
CA VAL A 11 0.25 25.33 -1.68
C VAL A 11 1.51 24.54 -1.96
N ARG A 12 2.68 25.19 -1.87
CA ARG A 12 4.00 24.55 -2.01
C ARG A 12 4.83 24.73 -0.74
N VAL A 13 5.32 23.63 -0.16
CA VAL A 13 6.08 23.62 1.10
C VAL A 13 7.38 22.83 0.94
N CYS A 14 8.53 23.52 0.86
CA CYS A 14 9.85 22.91 0.67
C CYS A 14 10.97 23.46 1.59
N PRO A 15 10.80 23.52 2.92
CA PRO A 15 11.84 24.06 3.81
C PRO A 15 12.82 22.97 4.28
N TYR A 16 13.89 23.41 4.94
CA TYR A 16 14.85 22.57 5.66
C TYR A 16 14.66 22.77 7.17
N THR A 17 14.26 21.73 7.90
CA THR A 17 13.88 21.86 9.32
C THR A 17 14.15 20.58 10.11
N GLN A 18 14.22 20.64 11.44
CA GLN A 18 14.32 19.42 12.26
C GLN A 18 13.01 18.61 12.22
N GLU A 19 11.89 19.27 12.52
CA GLU A 19 10.54 18.69 12.49
C GLU A 19 9.57 19.55 11.68
N MET A 20 8.53 18.92 11.13
CA MET A 20 7.50 19.60 10.36
C MET A 20 6.09 19.07 10.56
N ARG A 21 5.14 20.01 10.60
CA ARG A 21 3.70 19.72 10.46
C ARG A 21 3.06 20.62 9.40
N VAL A 22 2.40 20.01 8.41
CA VAL A 22 1.71 20.70 7.31
C VAL A 22 0.24 20.32 7.32
N CYS A 23 -0.66 21.27 7.57
CA CYS A 23 -2.12 21.05 7.65
C CYS A 23 -2.92 22.19 7.00
N PRO A 24 -2.75 22.47 5.69
CA PRO A 24 -3.52 23.48 5.01
C PRO A 24 -4.89 22.99 4.56
N TYR A 25 -5.69 23.95 4.15
CA TYR A 25 -6.91 23.76 3.41
C TYR A 25 -6.75 24.43 2.04
N THR A 26 -6.88 23.67 0.94
CA THR A 26 -6.72 24.15 -0.44
C THR A 26 -7.84 23.63 -1.33
N GLN A 27 -8.18 24.36 -2.41
CA GLN A 27 -9.12 23.84 -3.42
C GLN A 27 -8.34 23.05 -4.49
N GLU A 28 -7.30 23.64 -5.08
CA GLU A 28 -6.51 23.01 -6.16
C GLU A 28 -5.46 22.02 -5.65
N GLU A 29 -4.16 22.33 -5.81
CA GLU A 29 -3.08 21.38 -5.52
C GLU A 29 -2.30 21.68 -4.23
N MET A 30 -1.79 20.62 -3.61
CA MET A 30 -0.72 20.68 -2.61
C MET A 30 0.54 19.98 -3.12
N ARG A 31 1.70 20.60 -2.89
CA ARG A 31 3.01 19.97 -3.04
C ARG A 31 3.87 20.16 -1.79
N VAL A 32 4.34 19.07 -1.19
CA VAL A 32 5.17 19.08 0.03
C VAL A 32 6.47 18.31 -0.23
N CYS A 33 7.59 19.02 -0.32
CA CYS A 33 8.92 18.45 -0.60
C CYS A 33 10.00 18.95 0.38
N PRO A 34 9.85 18.73 1.70
CA PRO A 34 10.81 19.19 2.70
C PRO A 34 12.03 18.28 2.83
N TYR A 35 13.07 18.84 3.43
CA TYR A 35 14.20 18.10 3.99
C TYR A 35 14.15 18.20 5.51
N THR A 36 14.07 17.06 6.18
CA THR A 36 13.83 16.96 7.64
C THR A 36 14.72 15.93 8.31
N GLN A 37 15.13 16.21 9.55
CA GLN A 37 15.96 15.28 10.32
C GLN A 37 15.10 14.27 11.08
N GLU A 38 14.08 14.72 11.81
CA GLU A 38 13.31 13.85 12.70
C GLU A 38 11.96 13.46 12.07
N GLU A 39 10.97 14.36 12.13
CA GLU A 39 9.59 14.00 11.77
C GLU A 39 8.96 14.92 10.72
N VAL A 40 8.17 14.31 9.83
CA VAL A 40 7.21 15.00 8.95
C VAL A 40 5.80 14.50 9.19
N ARG A 41 4.87 15.43 9.45
CA ARG A 41 3.43 15.14 9.52
C ARG A 41 2.67 15.99 8.51
N VAL A 42 1.94 15.37 7.59
CA VAL A 42 1.20 16.04 6.52
C VAL A 42 -0.27 15.62 6.60
N CYS A 43 -1.15 16.55 6.95
CA CYS A 43 -2.60 16.33 7.10
C CYS A 43 -3.40 17.44 6.39
N PRO A 44 -3.34 17.57 5.07
CA PRO A 44 -4.10 18.56 4.32
C PRO A 44 -5.57 18.17 4.19
N TYR A 45 -6.39 19.18 3.90
CA TYR A 45 -7.66 19.04 3.24
C TYR A 45 -7.56 19.70 1.86
N THR A 46 -7.74 18.94 0.79
CA THR A 46 -7.57 19.41 -0.60
C THR A 46 -8.71 18.88 -1.46
N GLN A 47 -9.17 19.59 -2.50
CA GLN A 47 -10.16 19.02 -3.41
C GLN A 47 -9.50 18.19 -4.51
N GLU A 48 -8.58 18.78 -5.27
CA GLU A 48 -7.99 18.10 -6.44
C GLU A 48 -6.84 17.15 -6.03
N GLU A 49 -5.61 17.66 -5.85
CA GLU A 49 -4.43 16.80 -5.75
C GLU A 49 -3.52 17.08 -4.55
N VAL A 50 -2.98 16.02 -3.95
CA VAL A 50 -1.90 16.10 -2.95
C VAL A 50 -0.67 15.31 -3.40
N ARG A 51 0.48 15.99 -3.49
CA ARG A 51 1.78 15.39 -3.81
C ARG A 51 2.78 15.58 -2.67
N VAL A 52 3.35 14.49 -2.16
CA VAL A 52 4.23 14.50 -0.98
C VAL A 52 5.54 13.75 -1.27
N TRP A 53 6.66 14.46 -1.30
CA TRP A 53 7.99 13.97 -1.71
C TRP A 53 9.14 14.41 -0.77
N PRO A 54 9.06 14.15 0.55
CA PRO A 54 10.08 14.56 1.50
C PRO A 54 11.29 13.64 1.50
N TYR A 55 12.39 14.20 1.99
CA TYR A 55 13.53 13.44 2.52
C TYR A 55 13.53 13.61 4.05
N THR A 56 13.29 12.53 4.80
CA THR A 56 13.21 12.57 6.28
C THR A 56 14.04 11.45 6.88
N GLN A 57 14.93 11.69 7.84
CA GLN A 57 15.80 10.61 8.33
C GLN A 57 15.06 9.57 9.18
N GLU A 58 14.12 9.98 10.04
CA GLU A 58 13.42 9.05 10.94
C GLU A 58 12.00 8.71 10.48
N GLU A 59 11.00 9.59 10.71
CA GLU A 59 9.60 9.22 10.53
C GLU A 59 8.79 10.16 9.64
N MET A 60 7.89 9.58 8.86
CA MET A 60 6.88 10.31 8.11
C MET A 60 5.48 9.76 8.34
N ARG A 61 4.53 10.68 8.53
CA ARG A 61 3.11 10.37 8.67
C ARG A 61 2.25 11.25 7.76
N VAL A 62 1.39 10.63 6.95
CA VAL A 62 0.54 11.33 5.97
C VAL A 62 -0.92 10.91 6.14
N TYR A 63 -1.78 11.88 6.42
CA TYR A 63 -3.21 11.68 6.69
C TYR A 63 -4.05 12.74 5.96
N PRO A 64 -4.04 12.77 4.61
CA PRO A 64 -4.80 13.75 3.87
C PRO A 64 -6.27 13.34 3.75
N TYR A 65 -7.11 14.35 3.60
CA TYR A 65 -8.43 14.21 3.00
C TYR A 65 -8.39 14.92 1.65
N THR A 66 -8.48 14.15 0.57
CA THR A 66 -8.46 14.66 -0.81
C THR A 66 -9.69 14.14 -1.55
N GLN A 67 -10.25 14.86 -2.53
CA GLN A 67 -11.37 14.32 -3.29
C GLN A 67 -10.88 13.43 -4.44
N GLU A 68 -9.90 13.88 -5.22
CA GLU A 68 -9.43 13.15 -6.41
C GLU A 68 -8.19 12.28 -6.10
N GLU A 69 -6.99 12.85 -6.15
CA GLU A 69 -5.75 12.06 -6.18
C GLU A 69 -4.76 12.40 -5.05
N MET A 70 -4.07 11.35 -4.60
CA MET A 70 -2.90 11.48 -3.71
C MET A 70 -1.70 10.69 -4.24
N ARG A 71 -0.53 11.34 -4.26
CA ARG A 71 0.75 10.73 -4.61
C ARG A 71 1.80 10.95 -3.54
N VAL A 72 2.38 9.86 -3.02
CA VAL A 72 3.37 9.92 -1.94
C VAL A 72 4.59 9.05 -2.24
N CYS A 73 5.75 9.69 -2.32
CA CYS A 73 7.01 9.04 -2.72
C CYS A 73 8.22 9.56 -1.89
N PRO A 74 8.24 9.36 -0.57
CA PRO A 74 9.32 9.82 0.28
C PRO A 74 10.56 8.93 0.23
N TYR A 75 11.66 9.51 0.72
CA TYR A 75 12.78 8.76 1.26
C TYR A 75 12.78 8.94 2.78
N THR A 76 12.54 7.86 3.53
CA THR A 76 12.54 7.91 5.00
C THR A 76 12.78 6.55 5.63
N LYS A 77 13.05 6.48 6.94
CA LYS A 77 13.22 5.18 7.61
C LYS A 77 11.88 4.51 7.84
N GLU A 78 10.94 5.20 8.48
CA GLU A 78 9.59 4.70 8.74
C GLU A 78 8.50 5.58 8.12
N MET A 79 7.50 4.94 7.54
CA MET A 79 6.40 5.64 6.88
C MET A 79 5.03 5.07 7.26
N ARG A 80 4.09 5.99 7.57
CA ARG A 80 2.67 5.67 7.78
C ARG A 80 1.79 6.56 6.91
N VAL A 81 0.89 5.95 6.14
CA VAL A 81 -0.01 6.66 5.22
C VAL A 81 -1.44 6.13 5.38
N CYS A 82 -2.36 7.01 5.79
CA CYS A 82 -3.79 6.68 5.90
C CYS A 82 -4.66 7.79 5.29
N PRO A 83 -4.76 7.87 3.96
CA PRO A 83 -5.57 8.87 3.27
C PRO A 83 -7.03 8.46 3.15
N TYR A 84 -7.86 9.46 2.90
CA TYR A 84 -9.20 9.32 2.37
C TYR A 84 -9.27 10.08 1.03
N THR A 85 -9.45 9.38 -0.09
CA THR A 85 -9.42 9.96 -1.45
C THR A 85 -10.01 9.01 -2.51
N GLN A 86 -10.30 9.47 -3.73
CA GLN A 86 -10.70 8.55 -4.81
C GLN A 86 -9.55 7.63 -5.23
N GLU A 87 -8.37 8.19 -5.53
CA GLU A 87 -7.20 7.43 -5.96
C GLU A 87 -5.94 7.68 -5.12
N VAL A 88 -5.15 6.62 -4.89
CA VAL A 88 -3.88 6.70 -4.15
C VAL A 88 -2.74 6.03 -4.92
N ARG A 89 -1.60 6.71 -4.99
CA ARG A 89 -0.31 6.12 -5.39
C ARG A 89 0.76 6.32 -4.32
N VAL A 90 1.35 5.21 -3.86
CA VAL A 90 2.41 5.20 -2.83
C VAL A 90 3.64 4.47 -3.36
N CYS A 91 4.75 5.18 -3.54
CA CYS A 91 6.02 4.63 -4.05
C CYS A 91 7.24 5.11 -3.23
N PRO A 92 7.34 4.75 -1.94
CA PRO A 92 8.43 5.19 -1.08
C PRO A 92 9.70 4.33 -1.20
N TYR A 93 10.80 4.89 -0.73
CA TYR A 93 12.05 4.17 -0.42
C TYR A 93 12.24 4.21 1.11
N THR A 94 12.03 3.09 1.80
CA THR A 94 11.98 3.04 3.27
C THR A 94 12.62 1.80 3.90
N GLN A 95 12.81 1.79 5.22
CA GLN A 95 13.03 0.54 5.97
C GLN A 95 11.69 -0.15 6.22
N GLU A 96 10.73 0.56 6.81
CA GLU A 96 9.37 0.09 7.07
C GLU A 96 8.32 0.98 6.40
N VAL A 97 7.27 0.36 5.84
CA VAL A 97 6.09 1.08 5.34
C VAL A 97 4.78 0.48 5.81
N ARG A 98 3.86 1.35 6.20
CA ARG A 98 2.50 1.01 6.60
C ARG A 98 1.46 1.86 5.87
N VAL A 99 0.52 1.23 5.18
CA VAL A 99 -0.47 1.92 4.33
C VAL A 99 -1.89 1.40 4.63
N TRP A 100 -2.77 2.29 5.08
CA TRP A 100 -4.19 2.01 5.42
C TRP A 100 -5.12 3.09 4.85
N PRO A 101 -5.30 3.16 3.53
CA PRO A 101 -6.18 4.14 2.93
C PRO A 101 -7.64 3.66 2.96
N TYR A 102 -8.52 4.63 2.83
CA TYR A 102 -9.88 4.45 2.36
C TYR A 102 -9.98 5.08 0.97
N THR A 103 -10.22 4.27 -0.05
CA THR A 103 -10.36 4.75 -1.44
C THR A 103 -11.67 4.34 -2.09
N GLN A 104 -12.12 5.13 -3.05
CA GLN A 104 -13.31 4.79 -3.85
C GLN A 104 -12.89 3.96 -5.07
N GLU A 105 -11.96 4.46 -5.88
CA GLU A 105 -11.62 3.84 -7.16
C GLU A 105 -10.39 2.95 -7.02
N GLU A 106 -9.19 3.53 -7.11
CA GLU A 106 -7.95 2.75 -7.19
C GLU A 106 -6.95 3.01 -6.06
N MET A 107 -6.19 1.97 -5.70
CA MET A 107 -4.97 2.08 -4.90
C MET A 107 -3.80 1.38 -5.58
N ARG A 108 -2.68 2.09 -5.75
CA ARG A 108 -1.42 1.56 -6.29
C ARG A 108 -0.26 1.74 -5.32
N VAL A 109 0.40 0.64 -4.97
CA VAL A 109 1.51 0.63 -4.00
C VAL A 109 2.73 -0.10 -4.55
N CYS A 110 3.82 0.63 -4.76
CA CYS A 110 5.07 0.09 -5.30
C CYS A 110 6.30 0.60 -4.50
N PRO A 111 6.45 0.22 -3.23
CA PRO A 111 7.57 0.62 -2.41
C PRO A 111 8.83 -0.20 -2.72
N TYR A 112 9.97 0.38 -2.38
CA TYR A 112 11.21 -0.33 -2.13
C TYR A 112 11.47 -0.30 -0.61
N THR A 113 11.40 -1.45 0.06
CA THR A 113 11.61 -1.55 1.50
C THR A 113 12.73 -2.51 1.88
N GLN A 114 13.41 -2.24 2.99
CA GLN A 114 14.43 -3.16 3.52
C GLN A 114 13.78 -4.24 4.39
N GLU A 115 13.05 -3.86 5.43
CA GLU A 115 12.53 -4.81 6.43
C GLU A 115 11.09 -5.19 6.11
N GLU A 116 10.11 -4.39 6.56
CA GLU A 116 8.70 -4.76 6.48
C GLU A 116 7.85 -3.83 5.61
N MET A 117 6.84 -4.43 4.99
CA MET A 117 5.72 -3.72 4.39
C MET A 117 4.39 -4.27 4.88
N ARG A 118 3.48 -3.37 5.28
CA ARG A 118 2.10 -3.70 5.63
C ARG A 118 1.10 -2.81 4.91
N VAL A 119 0.18 -3.44 4.17
CA VAL A 119 -0.85 -2.74 3.37
C VAL A 119 -2.22 -3.36 3.64
N CYS A 120 -3.14 -2.61 4.24
CA CYS A 120 -4.52 -3.07 4.44
C CYS A 120 -5.53 -1.97 4.05
N PRO A 121 -5.76 -1.76 2.75
CA PRO A 121 -6.72 -0.77 2.28
C PRO A 121 -8.15 -1.26 2.39
N TYR A 122 -9.05 -0.30 2.49
CA TYR A 122 -10.44 -0.45 2.11
C TYR A 122 -10.66 0.34 0.82
N THR A 123 -10.90 -0.36 -0.28
CA THR A 123 -11.07 0.21 -1.62
C THR A 123 -12.34 -0.34 -2.23
N GLN A 124 -13.11 0.42 -3.01
CA GLN A 124 -14.32 -0.15 -3.62
C GLN A 124 -13.98 -0.96 -4.87
N GLU A 125 -13.12 -0.44 -5.76
CA GLU A 125 -12.84 -1.08 -7.05
C GLU A 125 -11.56 -1.91 -7.02
N GLU A 126 -10.37 -1.30 -7.13
CA GLU A 126 -9.14 -2.04 -7.40
C GLU A 126 -7.95 -1.70 -6.48
N VAL A 127 -7.25 -2.74 -6.03
CA VAL A 127 -5.97 -2.63 -5.31
C VAL A 127 -4.85 -3.33 -6.07
N ARG A 128 -3.77 -2.58 -6.34
CA ARG A 128 -2.55 -3.07 -7.00
C ARG A 128 -1.33 -2.88 -6.09
N VAL A 129 -0.63 -3.97 -5.79
CA VAL A 129 0.52 -3.99 -4.86
C VAL A 129 1.71 -4.72 -5.48
N TRP A 130 2.78 -3.98 -5.79
CA TRP A 130 4.02 -4.46 -6.42
C TRP A 130 5.27 -3.99 -5.64
N PRO A 131 5.51 -4.52 -4.44
CA PRO A 131 6.67 -4.12 -3.67
C PRO A 131 7.92 -4.91 -4.02
N TYR A 132 9.06 -4.28 -3.78
CA TYR A 132 10.33 -4.95 -3.59
C TYR A 132 10.73 -4.78 -2.12
N THR A 133 10.78 -5.87 -1.38
CA THR A 133 11.01 -5.87 0.08
C THR A 133 12.00 -6.97 0.44
N GLN A 134 13.03 -6.72 1.25
CA GLN A 134 13.99 -7.79 1.52
C GLN A 134 13.41 -8.87 2.45
N GLU A 135 12.70 -8.49 3.52
CA GLU A 135 12.25 -9.46 4.52
C GLU A 135 10.77 -9.87 4.34
N GLU A 136 9.82 -9.02 4.73
CA GLU A 136 8.41 -9.43 4.82
C GLU A 136 7.42 -8.46 4.18
N VAL A 137 6.47 -9.01 3.42
CA VAL A 137 5.31 -8.30 2.88
C VAL A 137 4.00 -8.86 3.43
N ARG A 138 3.17 -8.00 4.04
CA ARG A 138 1.79 -8.30 4.45
C ARG A 138 0.77 -7.46 3.70
N VAL A 139 -0.17 -8.10 3.02
CA VAL A 139 -1.21 -7.44 2.22
C VAL A 139 -2.59 -7.99 2.56
N CYS A 140 -3.47 -7.16 3.13
CA CYS A 140 -4.81 -7.54 3.59
C CYS A 140 -5.89 -6.54 3.11
N PRO A 141 -6.18 -6.44 1.80
CA PRO A 141 -7.15 -5.50 1.28
C PRO A 141 -8.59 -6.01 1.41
N TYR A 142 -9.53 -5.07 1.49
CA TYR A 142 -10.95 -5.29 1.25
C TYR A 142 -11.33 -4.52 -0.02
N THR A 143 -11.70 -5.21 -1.11
CA THR A 143 -11.91 -4.59 -2.44
C THR A 143 -12.70 -5.50 -3.40
N GLN A 144 -13.16 -5.00 -4.55
CA GLN A 144 -13.72 -5.86 -5.61
C GLN A 144 -12.61 -6.67 -6.29
N GLU A 145 -11.57 -6.00 -6.79
CA GLU A 145 -10.43 -6.63 -7.46
C GLU A 145 -9.09 -6.40 -6.74
N VAL A 146 -8.24 -7.43 -6.70
CA VAL A 146 -6.87 -7.29 -6.15
C VAL A 146 -5.80 -7.94 -7.03
N ARG A 147 -4.67 -7.24 -7.18
CA ARG A 147 -3.46 -7.76 -7.81
C ARG A 147 -2.25 -7.55 -6.88
N VAL A 148 -1.61 -8.65 -6.47
CA VAL A 148 -0.48 -8.63 -5.53
C VAL A 148 0.70 -9.43 -6.10
N CYS A 149 1.81 -8.75 -6.38
CA CYS A 149 3.00 -9.34 -7.00
C CYS A 149 4.29 -8.83 -6.33
N PRO A 150 4.54 -9.23 -5.07
CA PRO A 150 5.73 -8.83 -4.33
C PRO A 150 6.96 -9.62 -4.75
N TYR A 151 8.12 -8.98 -4.62
CA TYR A 151 9.42 -9.65 -4.59
C TYR A 151 9.98 -9.55 -3.17
N THR A 152 10.09 -10.68 -2.46
CA THR A 152 10.47 -10.69 -1.03
C THR A 152 10.94 -12.04 -0.48
N GLN A 153 11.44 -12.13 0.76
CA GLN A 153 11.74 -13.44 1.36
C GLN A 153 10.45 -14.14 1.81
N GLU A 154 9.59 -13.42 2.54
CA GLU A 154 8.31 -13.92 3.04
C GLU A 154 7.13 -13.05 2.61
N VAL A 155 6.04 -13.69 2.17
CA VAL A 155 4.79 -12.98 1.87
C VAL A 155 3.61 -13.58 2.58
N ARG A 156 2.78 -12.71 3.16
CA ARG A 156 1.44 -13.03 3.63
C ARG A 156 0.38 -12.19 2.94
N VAL A 157 -0.52 -12.85 2.22
CA VAL A 157 -1.64 -12.21 1.52
C VAL A 157 -2.95 -12.71 2.13
N CYS A 158 -3.76 -11.82 2.68
CA CYS A 158 -5.05 -12.13 3.30
C CYS A 158 -6.17 -11.18 2.84
N PRO A 159 -6.59 -11.22 1.57
CA PRO A 159 -7.60 -10.33 1.03
C PRO A 159 -9.01 -10.82 1.32
N TYR A 160 -9.94 -9.87 1.38
CA TYR A 160 -11.36 -10.10 1.18
C TYR A 160 -11.75 -9.46 -0.16
N THR A 161 -12.09 -10.29 -1.16
CA THR A 161 -12.49 -9.81 -2.49
C THR A 161 -13.87 -10.29 -2.91
N GLN A 162 -14.53 -9.52 -3.78
CA GLN A 162 -15.83 -9.90 -4.34
C GLN A 162 -15.63 -10.61 -5.68
N GLU A 163 -14.91 -9.98 -6.62
CA GLU A 163 -14.83 -10.43 -8.01
C GLU A 163 -13.51 -11.18 -8.27
N GLU A 164 -12.44 -10.45 -8.63
CA GLU A 164 -11.18 -11.06 -9.04
C GLU A 164 -10.05 -10.94 -8.01
N MET A 165 -9.21 -11.97 -7.98
CA MET A 165 -7.93 -11.93 -7.30
C MET A 165 -6.81 -12.55 -8.12
N ARG A 166 -5.67 -11.85 -8.16
CA ARG A 166 -4.43 -12.34 -8.76
C ARG A 166 -3.27 -12.15 -7.79
N VAL A 167 -2.61 -13.24 -7.42
CA VAL A 167 -1.47 -13.25 -6.50
C VAL A 167 -0.29 -13.98 -7.15
N CYS A 168 0.76 -13.25 -7.49
CA CYS A 168 1.95 -13.77 -8.18
C CYS A 168 3.24 -13.32 -7.47
N PRO A 169 3.49 -13.76 -6.23
CA PRO A 169 4.70 -13.41 -5.50
C PRO A 169 5.91 -14.14 -6.07
N TYR A 170 7.06 -13.48 -6.01
CA TYR A 170 8.37 -14.09 -6.18
C TYR A 170 9.06 -14.10 -4.81
N THR A 171 9.26 -15.28 -4.23
CA THR A 171 9.83 -15.43 -2.89
C THR A 171 10.96 -16.44 -2.80
N GLN A 172 11.81 -16.24 -1.79
CA GLN A 172 12.86 -17.19 -1.44
C GLN A 172 12.35 -18.24 -0.44
N GLU A 173 11.68 -17.82 0.63
CA GLU A 173 11.34 -18.71 1.75
C GLU A 173 9.86 -19.10 1.71
N GLU A 174 8.97 -18.25 2.23
CA GLU A 174 7.57 -18.63 2.48
C GLU A 174 6.54 -17.80 1.71
N VAL A 175 5.50 -18.49 1.22
CA VAL A 175 4.27 -17.88 0.71
C VAL A 175 3.06 -18.35 1.51
N ARG A 176 2.36 -17.43 2.18
CA ARG A 176 1.11 -17.70 2.89
C ARG A 176 -0.03 -16.89 2.31
N VAL A 177 -1.02 -17.59 1.76
CA VAL A 177 -2.13 -16.98 1.03
C VAL A 177 -3.44 -17.51 1.62
N CYS A 178 -4.15 -16.66 2.37
CA CYS A 178 -5.46 -16.99 2.98
C CYS A 178 -6.53 -16.12 2.33
N LEU A 179 -7.40 -16.71 1.52
CA LEU A 179 -8.25 -15.95 0.60
C LEU A 179 -9.71 -16.09 0.97
N TYR A 180 -10.43 -14.99 0.90
CA TYR A 180 -11.87 -14.97 0.86
C TYR A 180 -12.32 -14.25 -0.42
N THR A 181 -12.86 -14.99 -1.38
CA THR A 181 -13.26 -14.45 -2.70
C THR A 181 -14.56 -15.09 -3.14
N GLN A 182 -15.45 -14.36 -3.82
CA GLN A 182 -16.70 -14.97 -4.31
C GLN A 182 -16.46 -15.66 -5.67
N GLU A 183 -15.88 -14.95 -6.64
CA GLU A 183 -15.81 -15.42 -8.04
C GLU A 183 -14.46 -16.06 -8.41
N GLU A 184 -13.46 -15.28 -8.85
CA GLU A 184 -12.23 -15.80 -9.47
C GLU A 184 -10.98 -15.58 -8.61
N VAL A 185 -10.21 -16.66 -8.43
CA VAL A 185 -8.87 -16.60 -7.82
C VAL A 185 -7.81 -17.23 -8.71
N ARG A 186 -6.73 -16.47 -8.95
CA ARG A 186 -5.51 -16.94 -9.63
C ARG A 186 -4.29 -16.74 -8.73
N VAL A 187 -3.62 -17.82 -8.41
CA VAL A 187 -2.42 -17.83 -7.56
C VAL A 187 -1.29 -18.47 -8.36
N CYS A 188 -0.34 -17.65 -8.83
CA CYS A 188 0.84 -18.07 -9.62
C CYS A 188 2.17 -17.68 -8.95
N PRO A 189 2.46 -18.20 -7.75
CA PRO A 189 3.69 -17.93 -7.01
C PRO A 189 4.91 -18.67 -7.56
N TYR A 190 6.06 -18.02 -7.46
CA TYR A 190 7.38 -18.63 -7.56
C TYR A 190 8.03 -18.57 -6.18
N ALA A 191 8.25 -19.73 -5.55
CA ALA A 191 8.80 -19.82 -4.19
C ALA A 191 9.84 -20.94 -4.12
N GLN A 192 11.00 -20.75 -3.47
CA GLN A 192 12.01 -21.81 -3.41
C GLN A 192 11.68 -22.90 -2.39
N GLU A 193 11.08 -22.55 -1.24
CA GLU A 193 10.84 -23.49 -0.13
C GLU A 193 9.35 -23.86 0.03
N GLU A 194 8.58 -23.06 0.78
CA GLU A 194 7.25 -23.43 1.24
C GLU A 194 6.13 -22.53 0.70
N MET A 195 5.00 -23.17 0.43
CA MET A 195 3.77 -22.49 0.07
C MET A 195 2.56 -23.06 0.75
N ARG A 196 1.76 -22.16 1.34
CA ARG A 196 0.48 -22.48 1.94
C ARG A 196 -0.63 -21.62 1.35
N VAL A 197 -1.62 -22.28 0.75
CA VAL A 197 -2.82 -21.63 0.21
C VAL A 197 -4.04 -22.16 0.94
N CYS A 198 -4.78 -21.28 1.62
CA CYS A 198 -6.05 -21.59 2.25
C CYS A 198 -7.18 -20.78 1.57
N PRO A 199 -7.83 -21.31 0.52
CA PRO A 199 -8.93 -20.62 -0.15
C PRO A 199 -10.29 -20.87 0.53
N TYR A 200 -11.07 -19.81 0.68
CA TYR A 200 -12.51 -19.84 0.92
C TYR A 200 -13.22 -19.15 -0.26
N ILE A 201 -13.73 -19.95 -1.21
CA ILE A 201 -14.17 -19.48 -2.52
C ILE A 201 -15.49 -20.15 -2.92
N GLN A 202 -16.36 -19.43 -3.64
CA GLN A 202 -17.63 -19.98 -4.15
C GLN A 202 -17.48 -20.59 -5.55
N GLU A 203 -16.75 -19.94 -6.48
CA GLU A 203 -16.68 -20.38 -7.88
C GLU A 203 -15.34 -21.00 -8.31
N GLU A 204 -14.36 -20.21 -8.77
CA GLU A 204 -13.16 -20.71 -9.47
C GLU A 204 -11.84 -20.44 -8.74
N VAL A 205 -10.98 -21.46 -8.73
CA VAL A 205 -9.61 -21.37 -8.18
C VAL A 205 -8.61 -21.96 -9.16
N LYS A 206 -7.64 -21.17 -9.60
CA LYS A 206 -6.50 -21.59 -10.42
C LYS A 206 -5.22 -21.36 -9.64
N VAL A 207 -4.55 -22.45 -9.26
CA VAL A 207 -3.26 -22.42 -8.55
C VAL A 207 -2.20 -23.02 -9.47
N CYS A 208 -1.23 -22.22 -9.88
CA CYS A 208 -0.14 -22.61 -10.78
C CYS A 208 1.22 -22.31 -10.11
N PRO A 209 1.61 -23.08 -9.08
CA PRO A 209 2.80 -22.77 -8.31
C PRO A 209 4.06 -23.35 -8.96
N TYR A 210 5.17 -22.63 -8.83
CA TYR A 210 6.51 -23.17 -9.08
C TYR A 210 7.27 -23.20 -7.76
N THR A 211 7.26 -24.35 -7.07
CA THR A 211 7.91 -24.51 -5.76
C THR A 211 8.19 -25.99 -5.45
N GLN A 212 9.01 -26.22 -4.42
CA GLN A 212 9.32 -27.56 -3.91
C GLN A 212 8.17 -28.14 -3.07
N GLU A 213 7.55 -27.34 -2.19
CA GLU A 213 6.45 -27.79 -1.32
C GLU A 213 5.19 -26.92 -1.43
N VAL A 214 4.05 -27.56 -1.74
CA VAL A 214 2.73 -26.90 -1.78
C VAL A 214 1.78 -27.58 -0.80
N ARG A 215 1.22 -26.79 0.13
CA ARG A 215 0.13 -27.20 1.02
C ARG A 215 -1.12 -26.39 0.73
N VAL A 216 -2.14 -27.05 0.21
CA VAL A 216 -3.47 -26.46 0.01
C VAL A 216 -4.39 -26.92 1.13
N CYS A 217 -4.94 -25.97 1.88
CA CYS A 217 -5.89 -26.25 2.96
C CYS A 217 -7.21 -26.77 2.35
N PRO A 218 -7.94 -27.67 3.04
CA PRO A 218 -9.23 -28.14 2.56
C PRO A 218 -10.18 -26.96 2.36
N THR A 219 -10.78 -26.85 1.18
CA THR A 219 -11.79 -25.84 0.87
C THR A 219 -13.07 -26.17 1.64
N PRO A 220 -13.60 -25.26 2.47
CA PRO A 220 -14.94 -25.44 3.02
C PRO A 220 -15.94 -25.25 1.86
N ARG A 221 -16.31 -26.36 1.21
CA ARG A 221 -17.46 -26.35 0.28
C ARG A 221 -18.73 -26.17 1.12
N ARG A 222 -19.54 -25.15 0.79
CA ARG A 222 -20.95 -25.16 1.17
C ARG A 222 -21.72 -26.15 0.30
#